data_AF-A0A433RS12-F1
#
_entry.id   AF-A0A433RS12-F1
#
_cell.length_a   1.000
_cell.length_b   1.000
_cell.length_c   1.000
_cell.angle_alpha   90.00
_cell.angle_beta   90.00
_cell.angle_gamma   90.00
#
_symmetry.space_group_name_H-M   'P 1'
#
loop_
_entity.id
_entity.type
_entity.pdbx_description
1 polymer ?
#
loop_
_entity_poly.entity_id
_entity_poly.type
_entity_poly.pdbx_seq_one_letter_code
_entity_poly.pdbx_strand_id
1 'polypeptide(L)'
;MRAIFNFTLNALIFALIGAVIASSFYPSLDTSYAQLQKNYDDYVNAQARFMTEPSKNNIQKVDQHENFIFPASYVLEQQSWLNSFVLRKKPVLTSKQQQTLRYQLANAEKLNEQFQQTALQQVYHAENLAPYLRANNAQTDKHVFVTHDSNGTSISFDANNTIFNNVFTNSITANYFLIKTKDTTFYLRKELGYKIESKTTDAITIKTKKSGILF
;
A
#
# COMPACT_ATOMS: atom_id res chain seq x y z
N MET A 1 4.97 -31.22 36.51
CA MET A 1 6.17 -30.39 36.22
C MET A 1 6.88 -30.74 34.90
N ARG A 2 7.11 -32.02 34.55
CA ARG A 2 7.78 -32.39 33.27
C ARG A 2 7.05 -31.99 31.98
N ALA A 3 5.72 -32.02 31.97
CA ALA A 3 4.92 -31.70 30.76
C ALA A 3 4.94 -30.20 30.38
N ILE A 4 4.92 -29.30 31.38
CA ILE A 4 5.01 -27.84 31.15
C ILE A 4 6.40 -27.48 30.63
N PHE A 5 7.44 -28.14 31.14
CA PHE A 5 8.83 -27.94 30.71
C PHE A 5 9.07 -28.38 29.25
N ASN A 6 8.43 -29.48 28.82
CA ASN A 6 8.50 -29.94 27.43
C ASN A 6 7.71 -29.04 26.46
N PHE A 7 6.59 -28.46 26.91
CA PHE A 7 5.81 -27.53 26.08
C PHE A 7 6.55 -26.20 25.86
N THR A 8 7.15 -25.62 26.91
CA THR A 8 7.94 -24.39 26.79
C THR A 8 9.23 -24.59 26.01
N LEU A 9 9.90 -25.74 26.15
CA LEU A 9 11.09 -26.08 25.38
C LEU A 9 10.78 -26.25 23.88
N ASN A 10 9.68 -26.95 23.53
CA ASN A 10 9.26 -27.09 22.14
C ASN A 10 8.83 -25.76 21.52
N ALA A 11 8.08 -24.92 22.26
CA ALA A 11 7.70 -23.59 21.79
C ALA A 11 8.93 -22.70 21.54
N LEU A 12 9.96 -22.78 22.40
CA LEU A 12 11.22 -22.08 22.22
C LEU A 12 11.98 -22.57 20.97
N ILE A 13 12.00 -23.89 20.73
CA ILE A 13 12.63 -24.50 19.55
C ILE A 13 11.88 -24.08 18.27
N PHE A 14 10.55 -24.10 18.24
CA PHE A 14 9.78 -23.65 17.08
C PHE A 14 9.90 -22.14 16.85
N ALA A 15 10.01 -21.33 17.90
CA ALA A 15 10.29 -19.89 17.77
C ALA A 15 11.69 -19.62 17.23
N LEU A 16 12.70 -20.40 17.66
CA LEU A 16 14.07 -20.33 17.15
C LEU A 16 14.16 -20.78 15.69
N ILE A 17 13.51 -21.90 15.33
CA ILE A 17 13.44 -22.37 13.94
C ILE A 17 12.68 -21.36 13.08
N GLY A 18 11.56 -20.81 13.55
CA GLY A 18 10.81 -19.76 12.86
C GLY A 18 11.64 -18.49 12.63
N ALA A 19 12.44 -18.08 13.61
CA ALA A 19 13.31 -16.92 13.48
C ALA A 19 14.54 -17.18 12.59
N VAL A 20 15.11 -18.39 12.61
CA VAL A 20 16.18 -18.81 11.68
C VAL A 20 15.65 -18.83 10.25
N ILE A 21 14.47 -19.42 10.04
CA ILE A 21 13.79 -19.46 8.75
C ILE A 21 13.48 -18.03 8.26
N ALA A 22 12.92 -17.17 9.12
CA ALA A 22 12.72 -15.75 8.79
C ALA A 22 14.05 -15.09 8.37
N SER A 23 15.13 -15.26 9.14
CA SER A 23 16.43 -14.69 8.77
C SER A 23 17.05 -15.26 7.49
N SER A 24 16.60 -16.43 7.04
CA SER A 24 17.04 -17.06 5.77
C SER A 24 16.19 -16.67 4.55
N PHE A 25 14.91 -16.35 4.76
CA PHE A 25 14.01 -15.89 3.70
C PHE A 25 14.14 -14.40 3.40
N TYR A 26 14.57 -13.61 4.40
CA TYR A 26 14.77 -12.20 4.19
C TYR A 26 16.27 -11.90 3.99
N PRO A 27 16.70 -11.52 2.77
CA PRO A 27 18.10 -11.17 2.54
C PRO A 27 18.51 -10.05 3.50
N SER A 28 19.71 -10.16 4.08
CA SER A 28 20.33 -9.04 4.77
C SER A 28 20.48 -7.90 3.76
N LEU A 29 19.61 -6.90 3.84
CA LEU A 29 19.86 -5.65 3.14
C LEU A 29 21.14 -5.05 3.75
N ASP A 30 22.25 -5.15 3.02
CA ASP A 30 23.51 -4.44 3.29
C ASP A 30 23.35 -2.91 3.10
N THR A 31 22.15 -2.37 3.35
CA THR A 31 21.83 -0.97 3.18
C THR A 31 22.29 -0.20 4.41
N SER A 32 23.36 0.56 4.25
CA SER A 32 23.87 1.44 5.29
C SER A 32 22.91 2.58 5.63
N TYR A 33 23.03 3.14 6.84
CA TYR A 33 22.31 4.35 7.23
C TYR A 33 22.51 5.51 6.24
N ALA A 34 23.73 5.70 5.74
CA ALA A 34 24.03 6.75 4.78
C ALA A 34 23.29 6.55 3.45
N GLN A 35 23.13 5.29 3.02
CA GLN A 35 22.33 4.97 1.83
C GLN A 35 20.84 5.23 2.07
N LEU A 36 20.30 4.85 3.23
CA LEU A 36 18.91 5.15 3.60
C LEU A 36 18.65 6.66 3.64
N GLN A 37 19.57 7.43 4.22
CA GLN A 37 19.51 8.88 4.25
C GLN A 37 19.47 9.46 2.82
N LYS A 38 20.37 9.01 1.95
CA LYS A 38 20.40 9.45 0.55
C LYS A 38 19.09 9.11 -0.17
N ASN A 39 18.58 7.88 -0.01
CA ASN A 39 17.33 7.46 -0.62
C ASN A 39 16.15 8.33 -0.14
N TYR A 40 16.14 8.69 1.15
CA TYR A 40 15.13 9.60 1.69
C TYR A 40 15.23 10.99 1.05
N ASP A 41 16.43 11.56 0.96
CA ASP A 41 16.63 12.89 0.38
C ASP A 41 16.24 12.91 -1.11
N ASP A 42 16.60 11.86 -1.87
CA ASP A 42 16.19 11.67 -3.27
C ASP A 42 14.66 11.57 -3.40
N TYR A 43 14.01 10.81 -2.52
CA TYR A 43 12.55 10.68 -2.47
C TYR A 43 11.87 12.04 -2.18
N VAL A 44 12.34 12.77 -1.17
CA VAL A 44 11.80 14.11 -0.82
C VAL A 44 11.96 15.08 -2.00
N ASN A 45 13.12 15.07 -2.67
CA ASN A 45 13.37 15.92 -3.83
C ASN A 45 12.45 15.57 -5.01
N ALA A 46 12.24 14.28 -5.28
CA ALA A 46 11.32 13.83 -6.32
C ALA A 46 9.87 14.26 -6.01
N GLN A 47 9.45 14.11 -4.76
CA GLN A 47 8.15 14.56 -4.27
C GLN A 47 7.97 16.07 -4.43
N ALA A 48 8.93 16.88 -4.00
CA ALA A 48 8.87 18.34 -4.13
C ALA A 48 8.74 18.80 -5.59
N ARG A 49 9.47 18.15 -6.51
CA ARG A 49 9.36 18.42 -7.95
C ARG A 49 7.97 18.07 -8.48
N PHE A 50 7.42 16.91 -8.10
CA PHE A 50 6.07 16.53 -8.47
C PHE A 50 5.02 17.52 -7.95
N MET A 51 5.15 18.00 -6.70
CA MET A 51 4.19 18.95 -6.12
C MET A 51 4.20 20.31 -6.83
N THR A 52 5.32 20.70 -7.41
CA THR A 52 5.44 21.93 -8.20
C THR A 52 4.85 21.76 -9.60
N GLU A 53 5.04 20.59 -10.20
CA GLU A 53 4.56 20.28 -11.55
C GLU A 53 3.97 18.85 -11.62
N PRO A 54 2.69 18.67 -11.24
CA PRO A 54 2.05 17.36 -11.27
C PRO A 54 1.93 16.84 -12.71
N SER A 55 2.59 15.73 -13.02
CA SER A 55 2.55 15.12 -14.35
C SER A 55 2.84 13.62 -14.30
N LYS A 56 2.44 12.88 -15.35
CA LYS A 56 2.75 11.44 -15.47
C LYS A 56 4.26 11.17 -15.46
N ASN A 57 5.06 12.04 -16.07
CA ASN A 57 6.52 11.92 -16.08
C ASN A 57 7.10 12.10 -14.67
N ASN A 58 6.57 13.04 -13.88
CA ASN A 58 7.04 13.25 -12.52
C ASN A 58 6.53 12.17 -11.54
N ILE A 59 5.39 11.52 -11.81
CA ILE A 59 4.97 10.29 -11.10
C ILE A 59 6.04 9.20 -11.25
N GLN A 60 6.50 8.93 -12.47
CA GLN A 60 7.53 7.91 -12.71
C GLN A 60 8.85 8.20 -11.96
N LYS A 61 9.22 9.48 -11.83
CA LYS A 61 10.40 9.89 -11.06
C LYS A 61 10.20 9.61 -9.56
N VAL A 62 9.02 9.89 -9.00
CA VAL A 62 8.72 9.55 -7.60
C VAL A 62 8.82 8.04 -7.39
N ASP A 63 8.24 7.24 -8.28
CA ASP A 63 8.28 5.77 -8.21
C ASP A 63 9.70 5.20 -8.25
N GLN A 64 10.58 5.77 -9.07
CA GLN A 64 12.00 5.39 -9.10
C GLN A 64 12.71 5.59 -7.76
N HIS A 65 12.21 6.52 -6.94
CA HIS A 65 12.79 6.88 -5.64
C HIS A 65 11.94 6.41 -4.44
N GLU A 66 10.80 5.72 -4.65
CA GLU A 66 9.96 5.14 -3.58
C GLU A 66 10.69 4.04 -2.78
N ASN A 67 11.87 3.63 -3.25
CA ASN A 67 12.79 2.65 -2.66
C ASN A 67 13.42 3.07 -1.31
N PHE A 68 12.88 4.06 -0.62
CA PHE A 68 13.25 4.41 0.77
C PHE A 68 12.35 3.68 1.80
N ILE A 69 11.03 3.69 1.61
CA ILE A 69 10.06 3.31 2.66
C ILE A 69 10.24 1.85 3.08
N PHE A 70 10.25 0.92 2.12
CA PHE A 70 10.38 -0.51 2.41
C PHE A 70 11.73 -0.86 3.07
N PRO A 71 12.90 -0.46 2.53
CA PRO A 71 14.18 -0.74 3.19
C PRO A 71 14.32 -0.11 4.58
N ALA A 72 13.83 1.11 4.79
CA ALA A 72 13.91 1.76 6.09
C ALA A 72 13.05 1.06 7.16
N SER A 73 11.80 0.69 6.82
CA SER A 73 10.93 -0.09 7.71
C SER A 73 11.57 -1.43 8.06
N TYR A 74 12.10 -2.12 7.06
CA TYR A 74 12.74 -3.42 7.21
C TYR A 74 13.96 -3.38 8.15
N VAL A 75 14.85 -2.40 7.98
CA VAL A 75 16.05 -2.24 8.83
C VAL A 75 15.66 -1.95 10.28
N LEU A 76 14.62 -1.14 10.51
CA LEU A 76 14.12 -0.88 11.86
C LEU A 76 13.50 -2.12 12.51
N GLU A 77 12.75 -2.92 11.77
CA GLU A 77 12.18 -4.19 12.25
C GLU A 77 13.28 -5.19 12.59
N GLN A 78 14.25 -5.41 11.70
CA GLN A 78 15.38 -6.30 11.97
C GLN A 78 16.10 -5.95 13.29
N GLN A 79 16.17 -4.67 13.65
CA GLN A 79 16.82 -4.23 14.88
C GLN A 79 15.93 -4.28 16.12
N SER A 80 14.62 -4.09 15.98
CA SER A 80 13.71 -4.05 17.12
C SER A 80 13.40 -5.44 17.70
N TRP A 81 13.23 -6.47 16.86
CA TRP A 81 12.80 -7.81 17.31
C TRP A 81 13.79 -8.93 16.96
N LEU A 82 14.34 -8.98 15.74
CA LEU A 82 15.22 -10.08 15.29
C LEU A 82 16.61 -10.04 15.94
N ASN A 83 17.27 -8.89 15.97
CA ASN A 83 18.64 -8.77 16.49
C ASN A 83 18.71 -8.61 18.02
N SER A 84 17.73 -7.95 18.64
CA SER A 84 17.70 -7.67 20.08
C SER A 84 17.29 -8.90 20.92
N PHE A 85 16.35 -9.71 20.44
CA PHE A 85 15.82 -10.85 21.20
C PHE A 85 16.33 -12.22 20.74
N VAL A 86 16.47 -12.46 19.42
CA VAL A 86 16.77 -13.80 18.89
C VAL A 86 18.25 -13.99 18.59
N LEU A 87 18.86 -13.09 17.82
CA LEU A 87 20.19 -13.31 17.26
C LEU A 87 21.34 -12.70 18.10
N ARG A 88 21.02 -11.89 19.11
CA ARG A 88 21.98 -11.14 19.97
C ARG A 88 23.07 -10.41 19.17
N LYS A 89 22.76 -9.96 17.96
CA LYS A 89 23.70 -9.23 17.10
C LYS A 89 23.78 -7.77 17.57
N LYS A 90 24.98 -7.17 17.49
CA LYS A 90 25.12 -5.74 17.74
C LYS A 90 24.21 -4.97 16.77
N PRO A 91 23.45 -3.97 17.26
CA PRO A 91 22.59 -3.18 16.39
C PRO A 91 23.44 -2.45 15.34
N VAL A 92 23.01 -2.49 14.09
CA VAL A 92 23.70 -1.85 12.95
C VAL A 92 23.50 -0.33 12.96
N LEU A 93 22.47 0.16 13.66
CA LEU A 93 22.19 1.58 13.85
C LEU A 93 22.35 1.97 15.31
N THR A 94 22.87 3.15 15.55
CA THR A 94 22.81 3.82 16.86
C THR A 94 21.37 4.21 17.20
N SER A 95 21.06 4.39 18.49
CA SER A 95 19.73 4.84 18.92
C SER A 95 19.31 6.16 18.26
N LYS A 96 20.26 7.08 18.05
CA LYS A 96 20.01 8.35 17.34
C LYS A 96 19.59 8.09 15.89
N GLN A 97 20.32 7.23 15.17
CA GLN A 97 20.00 6.88 13.78
C GLN A 97 18.65 6.15 13.66
N GLN A 98 18.30 5.28 14.60
CA GLN A 98 16.98 4.65 14.64
C GLN A 98 15.87 5.69 14.82
N GLN A 99 16.05 6.64 15.74
CA GLN A 99 15.07 7.70 15.97
C GLN A 99 14.91 8.58 14.73
N THR A 100 16.02 8.94 14.06
CA THR A 100 15.98 9.70 12.81
C THR A 100 15.25 8.94 11.70
N LEU A 101 15.54 7.65 11.50
CA LEU A 101 14.85 6.84 10.49
C LEU A 101 13.35 6.70 10.76
N ARG A 102 12.94 6.54 12.02
CA ARG A 102 11.52 6.51 12.40
C ARG A 102 10.82 7.82 12.05
N TYR A 103 11.46 8.95 12.30
CA TYR A 103 10.95 10.26 11.92
C TYR A 103 10.84 10.40 10.39
N GLN A 104 11.87 9.97 9.66
CA GLN A 104 11.89 10.02 8.19
C GLN A 104 10.80 9.15 7.56
N LEU A 105 10.56 7.95 8.10
CA LEU A 105 9.48 7.08 7.67
C LEU A 105 8.11 7.72 7.86
N ALA A 106 7.84 8.24 9.06
CA ALA A 106 6.58 8.92 9.34
C ALA A 106 6.37 10.15 8.43
N ASN A 107 7.45 10.86 8.08
CA ASN A 107 7.37 11.94 7.10
C ASN A 107 7.14 11.43 5.67
N ALA A 108 7.84 10.36 5.27
CA ALA A 108 7.72 9.77 3.95
C ALA A 108 6.31 9.23 3.68
N GLU A 109 5.66 8.66 4.68
CA GLU A 109 4.25 8.22 4.64
C GLU A 109 3.31 9.40 4.36
N LYS A 110 3.44 10.50 5.11
CA LYS A 110 2.64 11.72 4.87
C LYS A 110 2.86 12.29 3.47
N LEU A 111 4.12 12.34 3.01
CA LEU A 111 4.43 12.77 1.65
C LEU A 111 3.81 11.84 0.61
N ASN A 112 3.81 10.53 0.85
CA ASN A 112 3.19 9.55 -0.06
C ASN A 112 1.68 9.74 -0.14
N GLU A 113 1.01 9.97 0.99
CA GLU A 113 -0.43 10.26 1.00
C GLU A 113 -0.75 11.53 0.21
N GLN A 114 0.00 12.61 0.43
CA GLN A 114 -0.17 13.86 -0.32
C GLN A 114 0.06 13.64 -1.81
N PHE A 115 1.12 12.91 -2.17
CA PHE A 115 1.45 12.55 -3.55
C PHE A 115 0.32 11.81 -4.25
N GLN A 116 -0.21 10.77 -3.61
CA GLN A 116 -1.29 9.97 -4.17
C GLN A 116 -2.53 10.82 -4.38
N GLN A 117 -2.91 11.65 -3.41
CA GLN A 117 -4.07 12.54 -3.55
C GLN A 117 -3.88 13.58 -4.67
N THR A 118 -2.73 14.24 -4.72
CA THR A 118 -2.43 15.22 -5.77
C THR A 118 -2.37 14.56 -7.16
N ALA A 119 -1.78 13.37 -7.28
CA ALA A 119 -1.76 12.63 -8.55
C ALA A 119 -3.17 12.28 -9.02
N LEU A 120 -4.02 11.76 -8.14
CA LEU A 120 -5.40 11.43 -8.46
C LEU A 120 -6.18 12.67 -8.93
N GLN A 121 -6.03 13.81 -8.26
CA GLN A 121 -6.79 15.03 -8.56
C GLN A 121 -6.25 15.83 -9.76
N GLN A 122 -4.93 16.01 -9.84
CA GLN A 122 -4.29 16.95 -10.77
C GLN A 122 -3.77 16.28 -12.04
N VAL A 123 -3.43 14.99 -12.01
CA VAL A 123 -2.90 14.26 -13.18
C VAL A 123 -3.96 13.37 -13.80
N TYR A 124 -4.70 12.62 -12.97
CA TYR A 124 -5.75 11.72 -13.43
C TYR A 124 -7.13 12.37 -13.48
N HIS A 125 -7.31 13.56 -12.86
CA HIS A 125 -8.60 14.25 -12.75
C HIS A 125 -9.71 13.32 -12.27
N ALA A 126 -9.39 12.50 -11.27
CA ALA A 126 -10.24 11.42 -10.80
C ALA A 126 -11.00 11.78 -9.52
N GLU A 127 -12.29 11.49 -9.51
CA GLU A 127 -13.19 11.66 -8.37
C GLU A 127 -13.18 10.42 -7.47
N ASN A 128 -13.31 10.64 -6.16
CA ASN A 128 -13.34 9.55 -5.18
C ASN A 128 -14.68 8.79 -5.25
N LEU A 129 -14.62 7.49 -5.53
CA LEU A 129 -15.81 6.64 -5.60
C LEU A 129 -16.34 6.21 -4.22
N ALA A 130 -15.52 6.26 -3.16
CA ALA A 130 -15.84 5.75 -1.83
C ALA A 130 -17.15 6.30 -1.21
N PRO A 131 -17.52 7.59 -1.39
CA PRO A 131 -18.79 8.10 -0.87
C PRO A 131 -20.02 7.37 -1.41
N TYR A 132 -19.98 6.92 -2.66
CA TYR A 132 -21.10 6.21 -3.30
C TYR A 132 -21.28 4.79 -2.74
N LEU A 133 -20.24 4.21 -2.12
CA LEU A 133 -20.30 2.86 -1.52
C LEU A 133 -21.12 2.80 -0.23
N ARG A 134 -21.31 3.96 0.41
CA ARG A 134 -22.01 4.06 1.71
C ARG A 134 -23.52 4.15 1.57
N ALA A 135 -24.02 4.50 0.38
CA ALA A 135 -25.45 4.64 0.13
C ALA A 135 -26.04 3.32 -0.40
N ASN A 136 -27.05 2.80 0.28
CA ASN A 136 -27.79 1.62 -0.18
C ASN A 136 -28.54 1.97 -1.48
N ASN A 137 -28.31 1.20 -2.55
CA ASN A 137 -28.99 1.35 -3.85
C ASN A 137 -28.87 2.75 -4.46
N ALA A 138 -27.67 3.34 -4.43
CA ALA A 138 -27.41 4.59 -5.13
C ALA A 138 -27.22 4.35 -6.63
N GLN A 139 -28.14 4.94 -7.41
CA GLN A 139 -27.88 5.26 -8.81
C GLN A 139 -27.41 6.71 -8.85
N THR A 140 -26.18 6.91 -9.31
CA THR A 140 -25.69 8.26 -9.59
C THR A 140 -26.11 8.67 -10.99
N ASP A 141 -26.31 9.96 -11.16
CA ASP A 141 -26.40 10.65 -12.45
C ASP A 141 -25.18 10.39 -13.35
N LYS A 142 -24.04 10.01 -12.76
CA LYS A 142 -22.76 9.72 -13.45
C LYS A 142 -22.58 8.25 -13.86
N HIS A 143 -23.67 7.53 -14.10
CA HIS A 143 -23.66 6.14 -14.58
C HIS A 143 -22.99 5.11 -13.64
N VAL A 144 -22.96 5.40 -12.33
CA VAL A 144 -22.49 4.45 -11.30
C VAL A 144 -23.70 3.85 -10.59
N PHE A 145 -23.73 2.52 -10.54
CA PHE A 145 -24.79 1.75 -9.89
C PHE A 145 -24.18 0.95 -8.74
N VAL A 146 -24.56 1.26 -7.51
CA VAL A 146 -24.09 0.54 -6.33
C VAL A 146 -25.21 -0.33 -5.79
N THR A 147 -24.97 -1.64 -5.73
CA THR A 147 -25.90 -2.64 -5.20
C THR A 147 -25.27 -3.36 -4.02
N HIS A 148 -26.04 -3.59 -2.96
CA HIS A 148 -25.61 -4.36 -1.79
C HIS A 148 -26.46 -5.62 -1.67
N ASP A 149 -25.81 -6.78 -1.61
CA ASP A 149 -26.47 -8.08 -1.43
C ASP A 149 -25.80 -8.90 -0.32
N SER A 150 -26.25 -10.14 -0.10
CA SER A 150 -25.66 -11.05 0.89
C SER A 150 -24.20 -11.42 0.60
N ASN A 151 -23.73 -11.22 -0.63
CA ASN A 151 -22.37 -11.53 -1.08
C ASN A 151 -21.41 -10.32 -0.98
N GLY A 152 -21.92 -9.10 -0.76
CA GLY A 152 -21.11 -7.90 -0.52
C GLY A 152 -21.64 -6.66 -1.25
N THR A 153 -20.73 -5.73 -1.57
CA THR A 153 -21.05 -4.55 -2.40
C THR A 153 -20.59 -4.81 -3.83
N SER A 154 -21.48 -4.54 -4.78
CA SER A 154 -21.20 -4.61 -6.21
C SER A 154 -21.37 -3.22 -6.80
N ILE A 155 -20.33 -2.72 -7.46
CA ILE A 155 -20.31 -1.42 -8.14
C ILE A 155 -20.32 -1.72 -9.64
N SER A 156 -21.34 -1.28 -10.35
CA SER A 156 -21.43 -1.43 -11.81
C SER A 156 -21.39 -0.06 -12.50
N PHE A 157 -20.73 0.00 -13.65
CA PHE A 157 -20.70 1.17 -14.52
C PHE A 157 -21.42 0.83 -15.81
N ASP A 158 -22.25 1.74 -16.33
CA ASP A 158 -22.70 1.66 -17.73
C ASP A 158 -21.45 1.71 -18.62
N ALA A 159 -21.20 0.67 -19.42
CA ALA A 159 -19.96 0.57 -20.17
C ALA A 159 -19.98 1.17 -21.56
N ASN A 160 -20.99 1.99 -21.88
CA ASN A 160 -20.88 2.95 -22.97
C ASN A 160 -19.65 3.86 -22.76
N ASN A 161 -18.54 3.51 -23.44
CA ASN A 161 -17.23 4.16 -23.35
C ASN A 161 -16.54 4.13 -21.98
N THR A 162 -16.91 3.20 -21.08
CA THR A 162 -16.19 3.06 -19.80
C THR A 162 -14.90 2.26 -20.00
N ILE A 163 -13.76 2.87 -19.68
CA ILE A 163 -12.44 2.23 -19.73
C ILE A 163 -11.98 1.96 -18.30
N PHE A 164 -11.70 0.69 -18.03
CA PHE A 164 -11.15 0.25 -16.76
C PHE A 164 -9.66 -0.06 -16.86
N ASN A 165 -8.85 0.55 -16.00
CA ASN A 165 -7.42 0.26 -15.93
C ASN A 165 -7.07 -0.45 -14.61
N ASN A 166 -6.62 -1.70 -14.72
CA ASN A 166 -6.04 -2.47 -13.62
C ASN A 166 -4.60 -2.91 -13.90
N VAL A 167 -3.96 -2.32 -14.90
CA VAL A 167 -2.55 -2.60 -15.18
C VAL A 167 -1.71 -1.82 -14.18
N PHE A 168 -0.87 -2.53 -13.43
CA PHE A 168 0.13 -1.92 -12.57
C PHE A 168 1.20 -1.29 -13.47
N THR A 169 1.19 0.03 -13.58
CA THR A 169 2.18 0.78 -14.37
C THR A 169 2.99 1.77 -13.53
N ASN A 170 2.50 2.09 -12.35
CA ASN A 170 3.09 3.02 -11.38
C ASN A 170 2.46 2.82 -10.00
N SER A 171 3.01 3.47 -8.97
CA SER A 171 2.50 3.43 -7.58
C SER A 171 1.02 3.85 -7.46
N ILE A 172 0.50 4.71 -8.33
CA ILE A 172 -0.91 5.12 -8.30
C ILE A 172 -1.81 3.98 -8.80
N THR A 173 -1.55 3.46 -9.99
CA THR A 173 -2.31 2.34 -10.58
C THR A 173 -2.10 1.00 -9.87
N ALA A 174 -1.05 0.91 -9.04
CA ALA A 174 -0.86 -0.16 -8.07
C ALA A 174 -1.91 -0.13 -6.97
N ASN A 175 -2.13 1.05 -6.38
CA ASN A 175 -2.94 1.24 -5.18
C ASN A 175 -4.40 1.59 -5.47
N TYR A 176 -4.72 2.02 -6.69
CA TYR A 176 -6.05 2.46 -7.08
C TYR A 176 -6.52 1.83 -8.39
N PHE A 177 -7.81 1.50 -8.47
CA PHE A 177 -8.51 1.31 -9.72
C PHE A 177 -8.84 2.66 -10.31
N LEU A 178 -8.58 2.85 -11.61
CA LEU A 178 -9.01 4.03 -12.36
C LEU A 178 -10.11 3.60 -13.34
N ILE A 179 -11.29 4.19 -13.20
CA ILE A 179 -12.45 3.89 -14.01
C ILE A 179 -12.85 5.16 -14.75
N LYS A 180 -12.54 5.24 -16.04
CA LYS A 180 -12.92 6.37 -16.89
C LYS A 180 -14.30 6.11 -17.47
N THR A 181 -15.28 6.97 -17.21
CA THR A 181 -16.58 6.98 -17.87
C THR A 181 -16.60 8.04 -18.99
N LYS A 182 -17.76 8.25 -19.62
CA LYS A 182 -17.97 9.35 -20.58
C LYS A 182 -17.79 10.72 -19.95
N ASP A 183 -18.26 10.90 -18.71
CA ASP A 183 -18.37 12.23 -18.08
C ASP A 183 -17.25 12.53 -17.10
N THR A 184 -16.67 11.52 -16.45
CA THR A 184 -15.63 11.71 -15.43
C THR A 184 -14.71 10.50 -15.32
N THR A 185 -13.62 10.65 -14.56
CA THR A 185 -12.80 9.52 -14.12
C THR A 185 -13.04 9.31 -12.63
N PHE A 186 -13.22 8.07 -12.22
CA PHE A 186 -13.30 7.70 -10.81
C PHE A 186 -12.04 6.96 -10.39
N TYR A 187 -11.70 7.09 -9.11
CA TYR A 187 -10.76 6.21 -8.46
C TYR A 187 -11.39 5.46 -7.30
N LEU A 188 -10.91 4.23 -7.09
CA LEU A 188 -11.25 3.41 -5.93
C LEU A 188 -9.98 2.75 -5.41
N ARG A 189 -9.66 2.93 -4.12
CA ARG A 189 -8.51 2.26 -3.51
C ARG A 189 -8.69 0.75 -3.60
N LYS A 190 -7.66 0.03 -4.03
CA LYS A 190 -7.66 -1.43 -4.05
C LYS A 190 -7.51 -1.94 -2.63
N GLU A 191 -8.48 -2.71 -2.16
CA GLU A 191 -8.38 -3.42 -0.88
C GLU A 191 -8.33 -4.93 -1.12
N LEU A 192 -7.87 -5.67 -0.12
CA LEU A 192 -7.82 -7.12 -0.18
C LEU A 192 -9.23 -7.70 -0.39
N GLY A 193 -9.34 -8.63 -1.34
CA GLY A 193 -10.61 -9.31 -1.63
C GLY A 193 -11.51 -8.60 -2.64
N TYR A 194 -11.07 -7.48 -3.24
CA TYR A 194 -11.76 -6.90 -4.38
C TYR A 194 -11.64 -7.83 -5.58
N LYS A 195 -12.76 -8.07 -6.27
CA LYS A 195 -12.82 -8.87 -7.50
C LYS A 195 -13.48 -8.06 -8.60
N ILE A 196 -12.79 -7.89 -9.72
CA ILE A 196 -13.37 -7.29 -10.92
C ILE A 196 -13.97 -8.39 -11.77
N GLU A 197 -15.22 -8.21 -12.15
CA GLU A 197 -15.93 -9.07 -13.08
C GLU A 197 -16.51 -8.16 -14.17
N SER A 198 -16.16 -8.42 -15.43
CA SER A 198 -16.92 -7.86 -16.55
C SER A 198 -18.03 -8.86 -16.85
N LYS A 199 -19.29 -8.48 -16.56
CA LYS A 199 -20.45 -9.35 -16.78
C LYS A 199 -20.94 -9.29 -18.24
N THR A 200 -20.67 -8.19 -18.92
CA THR A 200 -20.98 -7.94 -20.34
C THR A 200 -19.92 -6.99 -20.92
N THR A 201 -19.92 -6.80 -22.25
CA THR A 201 -19.20 -5.70 -22.93
C THR A 201 -19.58 -4.33 -22.36
N ASP A 202 -20.79 -4.23 -21.80
CA ASP A 202 -21.45 -2.98 -21.43
C ASP A 202 -21.52 -2.79 -19.90
N ALA A 203 -20.83 -3.60 -19.10
CA ALA A 203 -20.75 -3.40 -17.65
C ALA A 203 -19.46 -3.93 -17.00
N ILE A 204 -18.82 -3.06 -16.21
CA ILE A 204 -17.73 -3.44 -15.30
C ILE A 204 -18.30 -3.51 -13.90
N THR A 205 -18.15 -4.66 -13.24
CA THR A 205 -18.55 -4.86 -11.85
C THR A 205 -17.33 -4.99 -10.94
N ILE A 206 -17.24 -4.20 -9.86
CA ILE A 206 -16.28 -4.41 -8.77
C ILE A 206 -17.05 -4.97 -7.57
N LYS A 207 -16.74 -6.21 -7.20
CA LYS A 207 -17.24 -6.85 -5.98
C LYS A 207 -16.27 -6.63 -4.83
N THR A 208 -16.77 -6.12 -3.72
CA THR A 208 -16.05 -6.09 -2.45
C THR A 208 -16.65 -7.16 -1.54
N LYS A 209 -15.81 -8.02 -0.96
CA LYS A 209 -16.29 -8.93 0.08
C LYS A 209 -16.75 -8.09 1.27
N LYS A 210 -17.79 -8.56 1.96
CA LYS A 210 -18.17 -7.98 3.25
C LYS A 210 -16.92 -8.03 4.15
N SER A 211 -16.29 -6.89 4.37
CA SER A 211 -15.23 -6.78 5.37
C SER A 211 -15.92 -7.08 6.69
N GLY A 212 -15.71 -8.29 7.20
CA GLY A 212 -16.05 -8.60 8.57
C GLY A 212 -15.31 -7.57 9.39
N ILE A 213 -16.06 -6.67 10.03
CA ILE A 213 -15.53 -5.78 11.04
C ILE A 213 -14.84 -6.69 12.06
N LEU A 214 -13.52 -6.74 12.03
CA LEU A 214 -12.73 -7.20 13.17
C LEU A 214 -12.59 -5.95 14.05
N PHE A 215 -13.23 -6.07 15.20
CA PHE A 215 -13.42 -5.08 16.27
C PHE A 215 -12.18 -4.25 16.59
#